data_AF-A0A947B2I1-F1
#
_entry.id   AF-A0A947B2I1-F1
#
_cell.length_a   1.000
_cell.length_b   1.000
_cell.length_c   1.000
_cell.angle_alpha   90.00
_cell.angle_beta   90.00
_cell.angle_gamma   90.00
#
_symmetry.space_group_name_H-M   'P 1'
#
loop_
_entity.id
_entity.type
_entity.pdbx_description
1 polymer ?
#
loop_
_entity_poly.entity_id
_entity_poly.type
_entity_poly.pdbx_seq_one_letter_code
_entity_poly.pdbx_strand_id
1 'polypeptide(L)' 'MAVHKVAMFRPYPFQAGQKIHIETGPRKGDWEVIGVSDRKVKLRCPVSLREFEWNRFCYFMEDRQIDQWPQED' A
#
# COMPACT_ATOMS: atom_id res chain seq x y z
N MET A 1 -2.08 9.24 -31.78
CA MET A 1 -1.22 8.85 -30.65
C MET A 1 -1.71 7.48 -30.19
N ALA A 2 -0.81 6.54 -29.90
CA ALA A 2 -1.23 5.21 -29.45
C ALA A 2 -1.67 5.33 -27.97
N VAL A 3 -2.89 4.92 -27.66
CA VAL A 3 -3.38 4.88 -26.28
C VAL A 3 -2.86 3.58 -25.66
N HIS A 4 -2.05 3.70 -24.62
CA HIS A 4 -1.50 2.58 -23.87
C HIS A 4 -2.34 2.33 -22.61
N LYS A 5 -2.71 1.07 -22.37
CA LYS A 5 -3.27 0.65 -21.08
C LYS A 5 -2.11 0.32 -20.13
N VAL A 6 -1.94 1.11 -19.08
CA VAL A 6 -0.83 1.01 -18.13
C VAL A 6 -1.36 0.87 -16.71
N ALA A 7 -0.86 -0.11 -15.97
CA ALA A 7 -1.15 -0.28 -14.54
C ALA A 7 -0.24 0.63 -13.71
N MET A 8 -0.84 1.60 -13.03
CA MET A 8 -0.15 2.54 -12.15
C MET A 8 -0.10 1.98 -10.74
N PHE A 9 1.10 1.92 -10.14
CA PHE A 9 1.29 1.46 -8.77
C PHE A 9 1.77 2.62 -7.91
N ARG A 10 1.05 2.91 -6.83
CA ARG A 10 1.46 3.90 -5.83
C ARG A 10 1.37 3.31 -4.42
N PRO A 11 2.30 3.62 -3.51
CA PRO A 11 2.20 3.17 -2.13
C PRO A 11 0.83 3.55 -1.56
N TYR A 12 0.19 2.62 -0.86
CA TYR A 12 -1.08 2.89 -0.21
C TYR A 12 -0.88 3.98 0.87
N PRO A 13 -1.68 5.05 0.87
CA PRO A 13 -1.50 6.19 1.76
C PRO A 13 -2.05 5.89 3.16
N PHE A 14 -1.33 5.05 3.91
CA PHE A 14 -1.70 4.71 5.28
C PHE A 14 -1.82 5.95 6.17
N GLN A 15 -2.76 5.90 7.11
CA GLN A 15 -2.97 6.93 8.13
C GLN A 15 -2.91 6.30 9.52
N ALA A 16 -2.27 6.96 10.48
CA ALA A 16 -2.28 6.50 11.87
C ALA A 16 -3.71 6.44 12.42
N GLY A 17 -4.03 5.39 13.17
CA GLY A 17 -5.38 5.06 13.65
C GLY A 17 -6.23 4.26 12.66
N GLN A 18 -5.79 4.07 11.41
CA GLN A 18 -6.53 3.29 10.42
C GLN A 18 -6.55 1.80 10.78
N LYS A 19 -7.72 1.17 10.61
CA LYS A 19 -7.87 -0.29 10.66
C LYS A 19 -7.82 -0.85 9.25
N ILE A 20 -7.02 -1.89 9.03
CA ILE A 20 -6.85 -2.54 7.74
C ILE A 20 -6.99 -4.06 7.90
N HIS A 21 -7.49 -4.71 6.85
CA HIS A 21 -7.52 -6.15 6.73
C HIS A 21 -6.71 -6.55 5.50
N ILE A 22 -5.77 -7.48 5.66
CA ILE A 22 -4.98 -8.04 4.54
C ILE A 22 -5.53 -9.43 4.24
N GLU A 23 -6.12 -9.61 3.06
CA GLU A 23 -6.83 -10.86 2.72
C GLU A 23 -5.87 -12.03 2.44
N THR A 24 -4.70 -11.77 1.85
CA THR A 24 -3.79 -12.82 1.37
C THR A 24 -2.31 -12.55 1.72
N GLY A 25 -1.50 -13.61 1.64
CA GLY A 25 -0.06 -13.53 1.87
C GLY A 25 0.38 -13.67 3.33
N PRO A 26 1.68 -13.49 3.62
CA PRO A 26 2.28 -13.79 4.94
C PRO A 26 1.86 -12.81 6.04
N ARG A 27 1.27 -11.66 5.69
CA ARG A 27 0.80 -10.62 6.62
C ARG A 27 -0.73 -10.60 6.75
N LYS A 28 -1.41 -11.66 6.30
CA LYS A 28 -2.87 -11.73 6.31
C LYS A 28 -3.46 -11.49 7.71
N GLY A 29 -4.64 -10.91 7.75
CA GLY A 29 -5.38 -10.60 8.97
C GLY A 29 -5.53 -9.11 9.26
N ASP A 30 -6.04 -8.83 10.46
CA ASP A 30 -6.38 -7.49 10.90
C ASP A 30 -5.21 -6.76 11.54
N TRP A 31 -5.09 -5.47 11.22
CA TRP A 31 -4.05 -4.60 11.73
C TRP A 31 -4.58 -3.20 12.01
N GLU A 32 -3.97 -2.56 12.99
CA GLU A 32 -4.12 -1.13 13.25
C GLU A 32 -2.83 -0.40 12.87
N VAL A 33 -2.93 0.65 12.08
CA VAL A 33 -1.80 1.50 11.73
C VAL A 33 -1.48 2.41 12.91
N ILE A 34 -0.31 2.24 13.50
CA ILE A 34 0.13 3.02 14.67
C ILE A 34 1.26 4.01 14.35
N GLY A 35 1.81 3.97 13.14
CA GLY A 35 2.81 4.93 12.66
C GLY A 35 3.08 4.77 11.17
N VAL A 36 3.37 5.88 10.50
CA VAL A 36 3.70 5.90 9.07
C VAL A 36 4.86 6.85 8.86
N SER A 37 5.90 6.39 8.17
CA SER A 37 7.00 7.22 7.66
C SER A 37 7.07 7.11 6.14
N ASP A 38 7.98 7.84 5.51
CA ASP A 38 8.17 7.81 4.07
C ASP A 38 8.35 6.37 3.52
N ARG A 39 9.16 5.55 4.21
CA ARG A 39 9.50 4.19 3.76
C ARG A 39 8.85 3.07 4.57
N LYS A 40 8.37 3.36 5.78
CA LYS A 40 7.89 2.35 6.72
C LYS A 40 6.43 2.55 7.12
N VAL A 41 5.79 1.46 7.52
CA VAL A 41 4.51 1.46 8.23
C VAL A 41 4.67 0.61 9.49
N LYS A 42 4.18 1.13 10.61
CA LYS A 42 4.15 0.45 11.90
C LYS A 42 2.72 -0.01 12.16
N LEU A 43 2.55 -1.31 12.35
CA LEU A 43 1.25 -1.97 12.51
C LEU A 43 1.19 -2.68 13.87
N ARG A 44 0.00 -2.68 14.48
CA ARG A 44 -0.31 -3.42 15.70
C ARG A 44 -1.36 -4.48 15.40
N CYS A 45 -1.10 -5.72 15.81
CA CYS A 45 -2.10 -6.78 15.77
C CYS A 45 -3.14 -6.53 16.88
N PRO A 46 -4.43 -6.41 16.58
CA PRO A 46 -5.46 -6.13 17.59
C PRO A 46 -5.68 -7.28 18.58
N VAL A 47 -5.27 -8.51 18.22
CA VAL A 47 -5.44 -9.71 19.06
C VAL A 47 -4.25 -9.92 19.98
N SER A 48 -3.02 -9.91 19.44
CA SER A 48 -1.81 -10.19 20.22
C SER A 48 -1.15 -8.94 20.80
N LEU A 49 -1.62 -7.74 20.40
CA LEU A 49 -1.03 -6.43 20.71
C LEU A 49 0.43 -6.26 20.25
N ARG A 50 0.97 -7.22 19.50
CA ARG A 50 2.32 -7.16 18.95
C ARG A 50 2.41 -6.07 17.90
N GLU A 51 3.50 -5.31 17.97
CA GLU A 51 3.83 -4.26 17.03
C GLU A 51 4.91 -4.73 16.06
N PHE A 52 4.76 -4.33 14.79
CA PHE A 52 5.72 -4.61 13.74
C PHE A 52 5.95 -3.38 12.90
N GLU A 53 7.18 -3.19 12.45
CA GLU A 53 7.53 -2.15 11.48
C GLU A 53 8.04 -2.80 10.20
N TRP A 54 7.40 -2.45 9.08
CA TRP A 54 7.72 -3.01 7.76
C TRP A 54 7.93 -1.90 6.74
N ASN A 55 8.67 -2.20 5.66
CA ASN A 55 8.66 -1.35 4.47
C ASN A 55 7.24 -1.25 3.93
N ARG A 56 6.83 -0.11 3.37
CA ARG A 56 5.52 0.04 2.72
C ARG A 56 5.35 -1.07 1.67
N PHE A 57 4.35 -1.92 1.87
CA PHE A 57 4.16 -3.15 1.08
C PHE A 57 2.78 -3.22 0.41
N CYS A 58 1.82 -2.41 0.86
CA CYS A 58 0.54 -2.25 0.17
C CYS A 58 0.69 -1.15 -0.89
N TYR A 59 0.28 -1.49 -2.12
CA TYR A 59 0.24 -0.57 -3.24
C TYR A 59 -1.19 -0.50 -3.75
N PHE A 60 -1.65 0.70 -4.02
CA PHE A 60 -2.85 0.92 -4.79
C PHE A 60 -2.50 0.76 -6.27
N MET A 61 -3.29 -0.04 -6.98
CA MET A 61 -3.17 -0.24 -8.42
C MET A 61 -4.38 0.37 -9.12
N GLU A 62 -4.15 1.11 -10.19
CA GLU A 62 -5.21 1.54 -11.11
C GLU A 62 -4.76 1.36 -12.56
N ASP A 63 -5.63 0.80 -13.40
CA ASP A 63 -5.44 0.80 -14.84
C ASP A 63 -5.76 2.19 -15.40
N ARG A 64 -4.81 2.83 -16.07
CA ARG A 64 -5.02 4.09 -16.80
C ARG A 64 -4.76 3.91 -18.28
N GLN A 65 -5.51 4.65 -19.08
CA GLN A 65 -5.21 4.88 -20.49
C GLN A 65 -4.37 6.15 -20.59
N ILE A 66 -3.20 6.05 -21.21
CA ILE A 66 -2.29 7.19 -21.38
C ILE A 66 -1.80 7.27 -22.83
N ASP A 67 -1.56 8.49 -23.30
CA ASP A 67 -1.13 8.75 -24.68
C ASP A 67 0.40 8.71 -24.86
N GLN A 68 1.16 8.75 -23.76
CA GLN A 68 2.63 8.74 -23.74
C GLN A 68 3.14 7.59 -22.87
N TRP A 69 3.87 6.66 -23.48
CA TRP A 69 4.62 5.61 -22.81
C TRP A 69 5.95 5.38 -23.55
N PRO A 70 7.12 5.39 -22.88
CA PRO A 70 7.33 5.59 -21.44
C PRO A 70 6.94 6.99 -20.98
N GLN A 71 6.62 7.14 -19.69
CA GLN A 71 6.40 8.44 -19.08
C GLN A 71 7.76 9.11 -18.78
N GLU A 72 7.83 10.42 -18.91
CA GLU A 72 8.94 11.23 -18.38
C GLU A 72 8.74 11.40 -16.85
N ASP A 73 9.82 11.28 -16.08
CA ASP A 73 9.83 11.42 -14.60
C ASP A 73 9.76 12.89 -14.17
#